data_AF-A0A961YN65-F1
#
_entry.id   AF-A0A961YN65-F1
#
_cell.length_a   1.000
_cell.length_b   1.000
_cell.length_c   1.000
_cell.angle_alpha   90.00
_cell.angle_beta   90.00
_cell.angle_gamma   90.00
#
_symmetry.space_group_name_H-M   'P 1'
#
loop_
_entity.id
_entity.type
_entity.pdbx_description
1 polymer ?
#
loop_
_entity_poly.entity_id
_entity_poly.type
_entity_poly.pdbx_seq_one_letter_code
_entity_poly.pdbx_strand_id
1 'polypeptide(L)' 'MDRHTLHDPKQPLEIQRTIHSFDPCIACAVHVVDPDGEDLMSLTVN' A
#
# COMPACT_ATOMS: atom_id res chain seq x y z
N MET A 1 10.74 -11.10 -2.33
CA MET A 1 9.40 -11.35 -2.90
C MET A 1 8.67 -12.20 -1.88
N ASP A 2 7.57 -11.70 -1.35
CA ASP A 2 7.00 -12.04 -0.03
C ASP A 2 6.86 -13.56 0.23
N ARG A 3 7.17 -14.01 1.46
CA ARG A 3 7.12 -15.43 1.86
C ARG A 3 5.79 -15.80 2.52
N HIS A 4 4.68 -15.30 2.00
CA HIS A 4 3.38 -15.57 2.59
C HIS A 4 2.87 -16.94 2.14
N THR A 5 2.99 -17.92 3.03
CA THR A 5 2.22 -19.17 2.91
C THR A 5 0.77 -18.85 3.22
N LEU A 6 -0.13 -19.08 2.26
CA LEU A 6 -1.57 -18.89 2.45
C LEU A 6 -2.18 -20.13 3.08
N HIS A 7 -2.91 -19.95 4.18
CA HIS A 7 -3.67 -21.04 4.79
C HIS A 7 -4.89 -21.43 3.93
N ASP A 8 -5.66 -20.45 3.46
CA ASP A 8 -6.78 -20.63 2.52
C ASP A 8 -6.72 -19.54 1.43
N PRO A 9 -6.37 -19.88 0.17
CA PRO A 9 -6.30 -18.91 -0.91
C PRO A 9 -7.63 -18.20 -1.23
N LYS A 10 -8.78 -18.80 -0.89
CA LYS A 10 -10.09 -18.13 -1.07
C LYS A 10 -10.35 -17.05 -0.01
N GLN A 11 -9.55 -17.04 1.07
CA GLN A 11 -9.61 -16.08 2.17
C GLN A 11 -8.20 -15.62 2.56
N PRO A 12 -7.55 -14.73 1.77
CA PRO A 12 -6.14 -14.37 1.93
C PRO A 12 -5.93 -13.35 3.06
N LEU A 13 -6.14 -13.79 4.30
CA LEU A 13 -6.06 -12.93 5.49
C LEU A 13 -4.63 -12.47 5.79
N GLU A 14 -3.63 -13.29 5.45
CA GLU A 14 -2.22 -12.99 5.68
C GLU A 14 -1.78 -11.75 4.88
N ILE A 15 -2.24 -11.64 3.63
CA ILE A 15 -1.97 -10.48 2.77
C ILE A 15 -2.64 -9.22 3.34
N GLN A 16 -3.91 -9.32 3.73
CA GLN A 16 -4.65 -8.18 4.30
C GLN A 16 -4.01 -7.68 5.60
N ARG A 17 -3.56 -8.58 6.47
CA ARG A 17 -2.85 -8.21 7.71
C ARG A 17 -1.57 -7.44 7.43
N THR A 18 -0.80 -7.85 6.43
CA THR A 18 0.40 -7.12 6.03
C THR A 18 0.04 -5.75 5.47
N ILE A 19 -0.91 -5.65 4.55
CA ILE A 19 -1.34 -4.37 3.98
C ILE A 19 -1.82 -3.41 5.08
N HIS A 20 -2.72 -3.85 5.97
CA HIS A 20 -3.26 -3.01 7.04
C HIS A 20 -2.22 -2.64 8.11
N SER A 21 -1.12 -3.39 8.24
CA SER A 21 -0.05 -3.05 9.18
C SER A 21 0.68 -1.75 8.82
N PHE A 22 0.54 -1.27 7.57
CA PHE A 22 1.06 0.01 7.10
C PHE A 22 0.09 1.18 7.23
N ASP A 23 -1.12 0.95 7.78
CA ASP A 23 -2.20 1.95 7.84
C ASP A 23 -2.44 2.66 6.48
N PRO A 24 -2.77 1.89 5.42
CA PRO A 24 -2.77 2.42 4.07
C PRO A 24 -3.93 3.40 3.86
N CYS A 25 -3.60 4.65 3.55
CA CYS A 25 -4.58 5.66 3.12
C CYS A 25 -4.46 5.91 1.62
N ILE A 26 -5.40 5.36 0.85
CA ILE A 26 -5.43 5.51 -0.62
C ILE A 26 -5.64 6.97 -1.01
N ALA A 27 -6.47 7.72 -0.26
CA ALA A 27 -6.65 9.15 -0.50
C ALA A 27 -5.31 9.87 -0.40
N CYS A 28 -4.57 9.74 0.70
CA CYS A 28 -3.25 10.36 0.84
C CYS A 28 -2.29 9.94 -0.29
N ALA A 29 -2.32 8.65 -0.69
CA ALA A 29 -1.46 8.14 -1.75
C ALA A 29 -1.76 8.73 -3.14
N VAL A 30 -3.02 9.04 -3.47
CA VAL A 30 -3.38 9.64 -4.78
C VAL A 30 -3.30 11.16 -4.79
N HIS A 31 -3.37 11.82 -3.63
CA HIS A 31 -3.33 13.29 -3.55
C HIS A 31 -1.89 13.86 -3.56
N VAL A 32 -0.86 13.01 -3.67
CA VAL A 32 0.53 13.45 -3.88
C VAL A 32 0.91 13.54 -5.37
N VAL A 33 -0.01 13.18 -6.27
CA VAL A 33 0.15 13.24 -7.73
C VAL A 33 -0.94 14.14 -8.30
N ASP A 34 -0.62 14.90 -9.34
CA ASP A 34 -1.58 15.74 -10.05
C ASP A 34 -2.42 14.95 -11.09
N PRO A 35 -3.42 15.57 -11.73
CA PRO A 35 -4.25 14.89 -12.72
C PRO A 35 -3.51 14.43 -13.98
N ASP A 36 -2.39 15.06 -14.33
CA ASP A 36 -1.56 14.71 -15.49
C ASP A 36 -0.53 13.62 -15.13
N GLY A 37 -0.41 13.27 -13.85
CA GLY A 37 0.45 12.20 -13.34
C GLY A 37 1.79 12.69 -12.79
N GLU A 38 1.98 13.99 -12.64
CA GLU A 38 3.21 14.58 -12.12
C GLU A 38 3.22 14.61 -10.59
N ASP A 39 4.39 14.35 -9.99
CA ASP A 39 4.54 14.36 -8.53
C ASP A 39 4.42 15.78 -7.97
N LEU A 40 3.48 16.00 -7.07
CA LEU A 40 3.28 17.30 -6.41
C LEU A 40 4.29 17.55 -5.27
N MET A 41 4.84 16.49 -4.69
CA MET A 41 5.73 16.58 -3.52
C MET A 41 6.62 15.33 -3.40
N SER A 42 7.88 15.52 -3.02
CA SER A 42 8.81 14.45 -2.64
C SER A 42 9.06 14.46 -1.13
N LEU A 43 8.96 13.30 -0.49
CA LEU A 43 9.19 13.11 0.94
C LEU A 43 10.41 12.20 1.14
N THR A 44 11.41 12.69 1.87
CA THR A 44 12.54 11.87 2.32
C THR A 44 12.34 11.54 3.80
N VAL A 45 12.32 10.25 4.11
CA VAL A 45 12.33 9.76 5.50
C VAL A 45 13.77 9.37 5.83
N ASN A 46 14.30 9.94 6.91
CA ASN A 46 15.64 9.64 7.43
C ASN A 46 15.68 8.32 8.20
#